data_AF-X1TW04-F1
#
_entry.id   AF-X1TW04-F1
#
_cell.length_a   1.000
_cell.length_b   1.000
_cell.length_c   1.000
_cell.angle_alpha   90.00
_cell.angle_beta   90.00
_cell.angle_gamma   90.00
#
_symmetry.space_group_name_H-M   'P 1'
#
loop_
_entity.id
_entity.type
_entity.pdbx_description
1 polymer ?
#
loop_
_entity_poly.entity_id
_entity_poly.type
_entity_poly.pdbx_seq_one_letter_code
_entity_poly.pdbx_strand_id
1 'polypeptide(L)'
;MNIDGMVYIGNHGLERWSEGHSEFTRDVQGYFRVIKAVIKELTPLLAMKGISIENKGVTASIHYRLYHDPQSAERHILAAIENSPHARGLRTIQEKMAIDLIPPVKVNKGTATLDLIQEYNLQGGVYLGDDLTDVDTFRAIHAA
;
A
#
# COMPACT_ATOMS: atom_id res chain seq x y z
N MET A 1 11.00 -5.28 -11.53
CA MET A 1 12.23 -4.98 -10.77
C MET A 1 13.38 -5.40 -11.67
N ASN A 2 14.34 -4.52 -11.95
CA ASN A 2 15.27 -4.67 -13.10
C ASN A 2 16.72 -4.24 -12.80
N ILE A 3 17.05 -4.01 -11.54
CA ILE A 3 18.41 -3.69 -11.11
C ILE A 3 18.80 -4.72 -10.06
N ASP A 4 19.84 -5.47 -10.35
CA ASP A 4 20.40 -6.49 -9.47
C ASP A 4 21.08 -5.87 -8.25
N GLY A 5 21.02 -6.57 -7.11
CA GLY A 5 21.61 -6.11 -5.85
C GLY A 5 20.83 -5.00 -5.14
N MET A 6 19.67 -4.59 -5.65
CA MET A 6 18.82 -3.58 -5.03
C MET A 6 17.78 -4.23 -4.09
N VAL A 7 17.55 -3.58 -2.95
CA VAL A 7 16.40 -3.84 -2.09
C VAL A 7 15.27 -2.91 -2.51
N TYR A 8 14.10 -3.47 -2.77
CA TYR A 8 12.90 -2.72 -3.13
C TYR A 8 11.93 -2.80 -1.97
N ILE A 9 11.44 -1.64 -1.52
CA ILE A 9 10.37 -1.55 -0.53
C ILE A 9 9.11 -1.08 -1.25
N GLY A 10 8.08 -1.91 -1.22
CA GLY A 10 6.79 -1.68 -1.88
C GLY A 10 5.63 -1.70 -0.89
N ASN A 11 4.41 -1.61 -1.42
CA ASN A 11 3.19 -1.86 -0.64
C ASN A 11 3.09 -1.02 0.65
N HIS A 12 3.42 0.28 0.57
CA HIS A 12 3.45 1.20 1.71
C HIS A 12 4.46 0.83 2.82
N GLY A 13 5.54 0.13 2.47
CA GLY A 13 6.54 -0.34 3.42
C GLY A 13 6.30 -1.78 3.93
N LEU A 14 5.21 -2.42 3.50
CA LEU A 14 4.81 -3.74 3.98
C LEU A 14 5.48 -4.89 3.23
N GLU A 15 6.06 -4.62 2.08
CA GLU A 15 6.68 -5.62 1.21
C GLU A 15 8.12 -5.23 0.95
N ARG A 16 9.02 -6.18 1.15
CA ARG A 16 10.41 -6.09 0.75
C ARG A 16 10.68 -7.11 -0.33
N TRP A 17 11.31 -6.67 -1.41
CA TRP A 17 11.89 -7.55 -2.40
C TRP A 17 13.41 -7.40 -2.41
N SER A 18 14.11 -8.52 -2.32
CA SER A 18 15.56 -8.61 -2.44
C SER A 18 15.92 -10.00 -2.94
N GLU A 19 17.03 -10.13 -3.68
CA GLU A 19 17.57 -11.43 -4.11
C GLU A 19 16.55 -12.35 -4.83
N GLY A 20 15.58 -11.77 -5.56
CA GLY A 20 14.60 -12.52 -6.34
C GLY A 20 13.33 -12.93 -5.58
N HIS A 21 13.21 -12.67 -4.28
CA HIS A 21 12.03 -13.02 -3.49
C HIS A 21 11.34 -11.79 -2.89
N SER A 22 10.01 -11.86 -2.77
CA SER A 22 9.20 -10.89 -2.03
C SER A 22 8.82 -11.45 -0.66
N GLU A 23 9.04 -10.66 0.38
CA GLU A 23 8.64 -10.94 1.75
C GLU A 23 7.77 -9.81 2.30
N PHE A 24 6.64 -10.20 2.87
CA PHE A 24 5.79 -9.28 3.62
C PHE A 24 6.16 -9.33 5.10
N THR A 25 6.03 -8.19 5.79
CA THR A 25 6.24 -8.14 7.25
C THR A 25 5.34 -9.17 7.95
N ARG A 26 5.86 -9.82 9.01
CA ARG A 26 5.13 -10.91 9.69
C ARG A 26 3.74 -10.48 10.16
N ASP A 27 3.62 -9.24 10.59
CA ASP A 27 2.38 -8.66 11.15
C ASP A 27 1.24 -8.56 10.13
N VAL A 28 1.53 -8.64 8.81
CA VAL A 28 0.52 -8.50 7.76
C VAL A 28 0.19 -9.80 7.02
N GLN A 29 0.84 -10.93 7.34
CA GLN A 29 0.57 -12.21 6.67
C GLN A 29 -0.88 -12.69 6.83
N GLY A 30 -1.57 -12.32 7.92
CA GLY A 30 -3.00 -12.63 8.09
C GLY A 30 -3.92 -11.94 7.08
N TYR A 31 -3.48 -10.82 6.50
CA TYR A 31 -4.33 -9.95 5.69
C TYR A 31 -4.52 -10.43 4.25
N PHE A 32 -3.73 -11.40 3.76
CA PHE A 32 -3.97 -12.01 2.45
C PHE A 32 -5.41 -12.55 2.32
N ARG A 33 -5.94 -13.16 3.39
CA ARG A 33 -7.31 -13.70 3.39
C ARG A 33 -8.34 -12.59 3.45
N VAL A 34 -8.08 -11.54 4.24
CA VAL A 34 -8.94 -10.36 4.37
C VAL A 34 -9.05 -9.64 3.03
N ILE A 35 -7.93 -9.32 2.38
CA ILE A 35 -7.91 -8.67 1.06
C ILE A 35 -8.63 -9.50 0.01
N LYS A 36 -8.37 -10.82 -0.06
CA LYS A 36 -9.11 -11.68 -0.99
C LYS A 36 -10.62 -11.66 -0.76
N ALA A 37 -11.06 -11.63 0.51
CA ALA A 37 -12.47 -11.52 0.85
C ALA A 37 -13.06 -10.17 0.43
N VAL A 38 -12.38 -9.06 0.73
CA VAL A 38 -12.81 -7.71 0.34
C VAL A 38 -12.90 -7.59 -1.18
N ILE A 39 -11.90 -8.03 -1.93
CA ILE A 39 -11.92 -7.99 -3.40
C ILE A 39 -13.12 -8.79 -3.93
N LYS A 40 -13.40 -9.98 -3.37
CA LYS A 40 -14.56 -10.78 -3.77
C LYS A 40 -15.89 -10.05 -3.52
N GLU A 41 -16.01 -9.32 -2.41
CA GLU A 41 -17.20 -8.54 -2.06
C GLU A 41 -17.37 -7.30 -2.96
N LEU A 42 -16.28 -6.58 -3.22
CA LEU A 42 -16.31 -5.31 -3.96
C LEU A 42 -16.38 -5.50 -5.48
N THR A 43 -15.79 -6.56 -6.03
CA THR A 43 -15.77 -6.82 -7.48
C THR A 43 -17.15 -6.72 -8.14
N PRO A 44 -18.22 -7.39 -7.66
CA PRO A 44 -19.54 -7.27 -8.28
C PRO A 44 -20.17 -5.88 -8.11
N LEU A 45 -19.86 -5.16 -7.03
CA LEU A 45 -20.39 -3.82 -6.73
C LEU A 45 -19.72 -2.72 -7.57
N LEU A 46 -18.50 -2.98 -8.03
CA LEU A 46 -17.63 -2.06 -8.75
C LEU A 46 -17.37 -2.50 -10.20
N ALA A 47 -18.21 -3.37 -10.75
CA ALA A 47 -18.11 -3.88 -12.13
C ALA A 47 -18.54 -2.83 -13.17
N MET A 48 -17.90 -1.66 -13.12
CA MET A 48 -18.16 -0.51 -13.98
C MET A 48 -16.95 -0.23 -14.88
N LYS A 49 -17.20 0.09 -16.16
CA LYS A 49 -16.12 0.42 -17.10
C LYS A 49 -15.35 1.65 -16.61
N GLY A 50 -14.04 1.47 -16.42
CA GLY A 50 -13.15 2.53 -15.95
C GLY A 50 -12.79 2.45 -14.46
N ILE A 51 -13.39 1.50 -13.72
CA ILE A 51 -12.99 1.13 -12.36
C ILE A 51 -12.31 -0.24 -12.39
N SER A 52 -11.18 -0.37 -11.70
CA SER A 52 -10.47 -1.64 -11.54
C SER A 52 -10.01 -1.85 -10.10
N ILE A 53 -9.96 -3.10 -9.67
CA ILE A 53 -9.42 -3.50 -8.38
C ILE A 53 -8.12 -4.27 -8.62
N GLU A 54 -7.03 -3.76 -8.06
CA GLU A 54 -5.71 -4.36 -8.11
C GLU A 54 -5.42 -5.09 -6.80
N ASN A 55 -5.10 -6.38 -6.88
CA ASN A 55 -4.67 -7.16 -5.72
C ASN A 55 -3.15 -7.09 -5.57
N LYS A 56 -2.67 -6.57 -4.45
CA LYS A 56 -1.24 -6.45 -4.13
C LYS A 56 -0.80 -7.38 -2.99
N GLY A 57 -1.55 -8.46 -2.76
CA GLY A 57 -1.28 -9.44 -1.71
C GLY A 57 -1.95 -9.07 -0.39
N VAL A 58 -1.26 -8.27 0.43
CA VAL A 58 -1.77 -7.82 1.74
C VAL A 58 -2.45 -6.46 1.71
N THR A 59 -2.47 -5.81 0.54
CA THR A 59 -3.24 -4.59 0.26
C THR A 59 -4.03 -4.75 -1.04
N ALA A 60 -4.95 -3.82 -1.29
CA ALA A 60 -5.60 -3.68 -2.59
C ALA A 60 -5.74 -2.20 -2.96
N SER A 61 -5.74 -1.90 -4.26
CA SER A 61 -5.97 -0.55 -4.79
C SER A 61 -7.18 -0.57 -5.71
N ILE A 62 -8.07 0.39 -5.56
CA ILE A 62 -9.24 0.58 -6.42
C ILE A 62 -9.00 1.83 -7.26
N HIS A 63 -8.74 1.64 -8.54
CA HIS A 63 -8.43 2.72 -9.48
C HIS A 63 -9.69 3.14 -10.23
N TYR A 64 -9.92 4.45 -10.35
CA TYR A 64 -11.08 5.00 -11.05
C TYR A 64 -10.73 6.14 -12.01
N ARG A 65 -9.44 6.28 -12.36
CA ARG A 65 -8.92 7.29 -13.29
C ARG A 65 -9.59 7.26 -14.67
N LEU A 66 -9.99 6.07 -15.13
CA LEU A 66 -10.59 5.89 -16.46
C LEU A 66 -12.11 6.01 -16.43
N TYR A 67 -12.70 6.29 -15.26
CA TYR A 67 -14.12 6.51 -15.13
C TYR A 67 -14.48 7.95 -15.52
N HIS A 68 -15.61 8.12 -16.21
CA HIS A 68 -16.01 9.39 -16.80
C HIS A 68 -16.39 10.48 -15.77
N ASP A 69 -16.82 10.08 -14.57
CA ASP A 69 -17.09 10.96 -13.42
C ASP A 69 -16.31 10.48 -12.18
N PRO A 70 -15.06 10.93 -12.00
CA PRO A 70 -14.21 10.47 -10.90
C PRO A 70 -14.79 10.74 -9.51
N GLN A 71 -15.52 11.86 -9.31
CA GLN A 71 -16.10 12.18 -8.00
C GLN A 71 -17.25 11.25 -7.65
N SER A 72 -18.09 10.90 -8.63
CA SER A 72 -19.14 9.92 -8.42
C SER A 72 -18.57 8.52 -8.19
N ALA A 73 -17.53 8.13 -8.93
CA ALA A 73 -16.84 6.86 -8.72
C ALA A 73 -16.28 6.76 -7.29
N GLU A 74 -15.57 7.79 -6.83
CA GLU A 74 -15.00 7.83 -5.48
C GLU A 74 -16.06 7.63 -4.40
N ARG A 75 -17.18 8.37 -4.46
CA ARG A 75 -18.29 8.21 -3.50
C ARG A 75 -18.86 6.79 -3.51
N HIS A 76 -19.06 6.21 -4.70
CA HIS A 76 -19.60 4.86 -4.84
C HIS A 76 -18.63 3.80 -4.30
N ILE A 77 -17.33 3.98 -4.52
CA ILE A 77 -16.29 3.09 -3.99
C ILE A 77 -16.25 3.17 -2.46
N LEU A 78 -16.26 4.37 -1.88
CA LEU A 78 -16.26 4.55 -0.42
C LEU A 78 -17.50 3.92 0.22
N ALA A 79 -18.68 4.08 -0.38
CA ALA A 79 -19.90 3.44 0.09
C ALA A 79 -19.82 1.90 0.01
N ALA A 80 -19.23 1.35 -1.05
CA ALA A 80 -19.04 -0.09 -1.17
C ALA A 80 -18.05 -0.63 -0.11
N ILE A 81 -16.96 0.10 0.15
CA ILE A 81 -15.99 -0.21 1.20
C ILE A 81 -16.66 -0.20 2.58
N GLU A 82 -17.43 0.84 2.90
CA GLU A 82 -18.10 0.98 4.21
C GLU A 82 -19.07 -0.19 4.50
N ASN A 83 -19.72 -0.71 3.46
CA ASN A 83 -20.64 -1.84 3.56
C ASN A 83 -19.94 -3.21 3.60
N SER A 84 -18.65 -3.29 3.29
CA SER A 84 -17.87 -4.54 3.36
C SER A 84 -17.48 -4.86 4.81
N PRO A 85 -17.92 -5.99 5.39
CA PRO A 85 -17.54 -6.39 6.75
C PRO A 85 -16.03 -6.59 6.89
N HIS A 86 -15.39 -7.13 5.86
CA HIS A 86 -13.95 -7.39 5.87
C HIS A 86 -13.13 -6.10 5.70
N ALA A 87 -13.65 -5.10 5.00
CA ALA A 87 -12.95 -3.83 4.83
C ALA A 87 -12.91 -2.97 6.11
N ARG A 88 -13.83 -3.19 7.07
CA ARG A 88 -13.79 -2.50 8.39
C ARG A 88 -12.52 -2.76 9.19
N GLY A 89 -11.85 -3.89 8.94
CA GLY A 89 -10.56 -4.21 9.55
C GLY A 89 -9.36 -3.57 8.85
N LEU A 90 -9.58 -2.76 7.81
CA LEU A 90 -8.55 -2.12 7.00
C LEU A 90 -8.61 -0.60 7.16
N ARG A 91 -7.49 0.06 6.92
CA ARG A 91 -7.43 1.50 6.71
C ARG A 91 -7.63 1.80 5.23
N THR A 92 -8.33 2.90 4.97
CA THR A 92 -8.50 3.43 3.62
C THR A 92 -7.59 4.64 3.44
N ILE A 93 -6.82 4.67 2.36
CA ILE A 93 -6.01 5.83 1.94
C ILE A 93 -6.55 6.33 0.61
N GLN A 94 -6.87 7.62 0.54
CA GLN A 94 -7.27 8.27 -0.70
C GLN A 94 -6.04 8.76 -1.45
N GLU A 95 -5.84 8.24 -2.65
CA GLU A 95 -4.75 8.58 -3.56
C GLU A 95 -5.31 9.30 -4.79
N LYS A 96 -4.44 9.86 -5.63
CA LYS A 96 -4.88 10.57 -6.84
C LYS A 96 -5.59 9.65 -7.83
N MET A 97 -6.92 9.66 -7.78
CA MET A 97 -7.83 8.83 -8.57
C MET A 97 -7.75 7.33 -8.24
N ALA A 98 -7.40 7.02 -6.99
CA ALA A 98 -7.39 5.65 -6.45
C ALA A 98 -7.76 5.66 -4.96
N ILE A 99 -8.24 4.53 -4.47
CA ILE A 99 -8.44 4.27 -3.04
C ILE A 99 -7.70 3.00 -2.66
N ASP A 100 -6.79 3.09 -1.71
CA ASP A 100 -6.00 1.98 -1.20
C ASP A 100 -6.60 1.43 0.09
N LEU A 101 -6.69 0.10 0.16
CA LEU A 101 -7.11 -0.66 1.33
C LEU A 101 -5.88 -1.36 1.91
N ILE A 102 -5.45 -0.91 3.08
CA ILE A 102 -4.22 -1.38 3.72
C ILE A 102 -4.48 -1.91 5.14
N PRO A 103 -3.67 -2.85 5.65
CA PRO A 103 -3.72 -3.26 7.05
C PRO A 103 -3.49 -2.08 8.01
N PRO A 104 -4.15 -2.03 9.18
CA PRO A 104 -4.01 -0.99 10.19
C PRO A 104 -2.70 -1.09 10.99
N VAL A 105 -1.59 -1.41 10.34
CA VAL A 105 -0.26 -1.46 10.95
C VAL A 105 0.44 -0.11 10.81
N LYS A 106 1.28 0.23 11.79
CA LYS A 106 2.07 1.48 11.80
C LYS A 106 3.38 1.28 11.04
N VAL A 107 3.29 0.90 9.78
CA VAL A 107 4.44 0.82 8.88
C VAL A 107 4.32 1.93 7.85
N ASN A 108 5.41 2.67 7.62
CA ASN A 108 5.51 3.68 6.59
C ASN A 108 6.93 3.66 5.97
N LYS A 109 7.20 4.55 5.01
CA LYS A 109 8.52 4.66 4.36
C LYS A 109 9.65 4.92 5.38
N GLY A 110 9.37 5.67 6.45
CA GLY A 110 10.34 5.96 7.50
C GLY A 110 10.71 4.75 8.34
N THR A 111 9.74 3.94 8.79
CA THR A 111 10.02 2.70 9.52
C THR A 111 10.82 1.72 8.66
N ALA A 112 10.42 1.54 7.39
CA ALA A 112 11.15 0.66 6.48
C ALA A 112 12.59 1.15 6.21
N THR A 113 12.82 2.47 6.20
CA THR A 113 14.16 3.04 6.06
C THR A 113 15.01 2.79 7.30
N LEU A 114 14.46 2.93 8.50
CA LEU A 114 15.16 2.61 9.75
C LEU A 114 15.54 1.14 9.82
N ASP A 115 14.64 0.25 9.42
CA ASP A 115 14.90 -1.19 9.36
C ASP A 115 16.11 -1.48 8.47
N LEU A 116 16.20 -0.85 7.29
CA LEU A 116 17.36 -0.98 6.39
C LEU A 116 18.65 -0.42 7.00
N ILE A 117 18.60 0.74 7.66
CA ILE A 117 19.78 1.34 8.32
C ILE A 117 20.33 0.39 9.37
N GLN A 118 19.45 -0.18 10.20
CA GLN A 118 19.82 -1.11 11.27
C GLN A 118 20.33 -2.44 10.72
N GLU A 119 19.62 -3.04 9.77
CA GLU A 119 19.96 -4.35 9.19
C GLU A 119 21.32 -4.34 8.50
N TYR A 120 21.60 -3.30 7.70
CA TYR A 120 22.85 -3.17 6.97
C TYR A 120 23.93 -2.41 7.75
N ASN A 121 23.66 -1.99 9.00
CA ASN A 121 24.54 -1.21 9.84
C ASN A 121 25.13 0.03 9.11
N LEU A 122 24.26 0.74 8.37
CA LEU A 122 24.66 1.86 7.53
C LEU A 122 25.18 3.03 8.38
N GLN A 123 26.31 3.62 7.98
CA GLN A 123 26.93 4.75 8.68
C GLN A 123 26.62 6.10 8.01
N GLY A 124 25.89 6.08 6.90
CA GLY A 124 25.52 7.26 6.13
C GLY A 124 24.80 6.86 4.85
N GLY A 125 24.02 7.78 4.30
CA GLY A 125 23.24 7.54 3.10
C GLY A 125 22.67 8.82 2.50
N VAL A 126 22.14 8.71 1.29
CA VAL A 126 21.41 9.78 0.61
C VAL A 126 19.99 9.30 0.38
N TYR A 127 19.01 10.11 0.78
CA TYR A 127 17.60 9.86 0.52
C TYR A 127 17.07 10.91 -0.46
N LEU A 128 16.30 10.46 -1.45
CA LEU A 128 15.69 11.28 -2.49
C LEU A 128 14.19 10.95 -2.52
N GLY A 129 13.34 11.95 -2.31
CA GLY A 129 11.88 11.82 -2.30
C GLY A 129 11.20 13.11 -2.79
N ASP A 130 10.04 12.99 -3.42
CA ASP A 130 9.30 14.05 -4.08
C ASP A 130 7.89 14.29 -3.50
N ASP A 131 7.42 13.41 -2.62
CA ASP A 131 6.06 13.40 -2.13
C ASP A 131 5.96 13.64 -0.61
N LEU A 132 4.77 14.04 -0.13
CA LEU A 132 4.52 14.30 1.29
C LEU A 132 4.79 13.06 2.16
N THR A 133 4.59 11.86 1.62
CA THR A 133 4.88 10.59 2.30
C THR A 133 6.36 10.41 2.63
N ASP A 134 7.27 11.10 1.93
CA ASP A 134 8.72 11.04 2.16
C ASP A 134 9.16 11.83 3.41
N VAL A 135 8.30 12.72 3.91
CA VAL A 135 8.54 13.45 5.17
C VAL A 135 8.73 12.51 6.35
N ASP A 136 8.01 11.38 6.36
CA ASP A 136 8.19 10.35 7.39
C ASP A 136 9.61 9.77 7.36
N THR A 137 10.19 9.61 6.17
CA THR A 137 11.57 9.16 6.02
C THR A 137 12.57 10.19 6.50
N PHE A 138 12.39 11.46 6.12
CA PHE A 138 13.29 12.53 6.57
C PHE A 138 13.32 12.65 8.10
N ARG A 139 12.16 12.55 8.75
CA ARG A 139 12.07 12.54 10.22
C ARG A 139 12.77 11.34 10.82
N ALA A 140 12.58 10.16 10.22
CA ALA A 140 13.18 8.92 10.69
C ALA A 140 14.72 8.97 10.62
N ILE A 141 15.28 9.38 9.48
CA ILE A 141 16.73 9.52 9.30
C ILE A 141 17.32 10.57 10.24
N HIS A 142 16.64 11.68 10.48
CA HIS A 142 17.13 12.71 11.40
C HIS A 142 17.23 12.23 12.86
N ALA A 143 16.41 11.25 13.24
CA ALA A 143 16.36 10.70 14.59
C ALA A 143 17.19 9.41 14.78
N ALA A 144 17.72 8.84 13.70
CA ALA A 144 18.56 7.63 13.70
C ALA A 144 20.03 7.98 14.00
#